data_AF-A0A7S1FVC3-F1
#
_entry.id   AF-A0A7S1FVC3-F1
#
_cell.length_a   1.000
_cell.length_b   1.000
_cell.length_c   1.000
_cell.angle_alpha   90.00
_cell.angle_beta   90.00
_cell.angle_gamma   90.00
#
_symmetry.space_group_name_H-M   'P 1'
#
loop_
_entity.id
_entity.type
_entity.pdbx_description
1 polymer ?
#
loop_
_entity_poly.entity_id
_entity_poly.type
_entity_poly.pdbx_seq_one_letter_code
_entity_poly.pdbx_strand_id
1 'polypeptide(L)'
;MCQYWTSRMFTKEVAGTANSIVGGWGNLGGGVTQIVMGSALFPLFKIIFANNENPAAAAWRTVCIVPAVVAFAWGFILMKVSDDCPKGNYSKLKKSGDMPDVSASASFRSGAMNLNTWILFLQYGCCFGVELTMNNLAASYFSEKYGAKTEVAAAIASIFGWMNLFARGLGGFSSDKMNEKLGE
;
A
#
# COMPACT_ATOMS: atom_id res chain seq x y z
N MET A 1 -4.65 -8.05 -3.24
CA MET A 1 -5.63 -7.59 -4.25
C MET A 1 -4.97 -6.79 -5.36
N CYS A 2 -4.29 -5.68 -5.09
CA CYS A 2 -3.66 -4.88 -6.16
C CYS A 2 -2.64 -5.65 -7.01
N GLN A 3 -1.74 -6.42 -6.38
CA GLN A 3 -0.74 -7.21 -7.10
C GLN A 3 -1.35 -8.25 -8.06
N TYR A 4 -2.50 -8.83 -7.68
CA TYR A 4 -3.21 -9.76 -8.55
C TYR A 4 -3.79 -9.03 -9.76
N TRP A 5 -4.46 -7.90 -9.51
CA TRP A 5 -5.05 -7.08 -10.57
C TRP A 5 -4.02 -6.59 -11.59
N THR A 6 -2.90 -6.01 -11.14
CA THR A 6 -1.81 -5.56 -12.03
C THR A 6 -1.21 -6.71 -12.82
N SER A 7 -0.95 -7.86 -12.19
CA SER A 7 -0.41 -9.04 -12.87
C SER A 7 -1.36 -9.64 -13.90
N ARG A 8 -2.65 -9.30 -13.85
CA ARG A 8 -3.67 -9.73 -14.82
C ARG A 8 -3.94 -8.69 -15.90
N MET A 9 -3.67 -7.42 -15.63
CA MET A 9 -3.85 -6.31 -16.56
C MET A 9 -2.65 -6.12 -17.50
N PHE A 10 -1.44 -6.38 -17.00
CA PHE A 10 -0.19 -6.13 -17.73
C PHE A 10 0.47 -7.42 -18.22
N THR A 11 1.26 -7.31 -19.30
CA THR A 11 2.05 -8.44 -19.83
C THR A 11 3.24 -8.76 -18.92
N LYS A 12 3.79 -9.96 -19.06
CA LYS A 12 4.91 -10.44 -18.23
C LYS A 12 6.17 -9.58 -18.35
N GLU A 13 6.37 -8.92 -19.49
CA GLU A 13 7.56 -8.07 -19.73
C GLU A 13 7.58 -6.82 -18.85
N VAL A 14 6.41 -6.35 -18.41
CA VAL A 14 6.28 -5.12 -17.60
C VAL A 14 5.60 -5.37 -16.25
N ALA A 15 5.39 -6.65 -15.90
CA ALA A 15 4.65 -7.03 -14.72
C ALA A 15 5.38 -6.62 -13.43
N GLY A 16 6.71 -6.67 -13.39
CA GLY A 16 7.50 -6.26 -12.23
C GLY A 16 7.38 -4.76 -11.98
N THR A 17 7.51 -3.94 -13.01
CA THR A 17 7.36 -2.49 -12.97
C THR A 17 5.95 -2.08 -12.56
N ALA A 18 4.92 -2.68 -13.16
CA ALA A 18 3.53 -2.38 -12.82
C ALA A 18 3.22 -2.72 -11.35
N ASN A 19 3.66 -3.89 -10.89
CA ASN A 19 3.49 -4.31 -9.49
C ASN A 19 4.24 -3.40 -8.52
N SER A 20 5.46 -2.98 -8.88
CA SER A 20 6.31 -2.19 -7.98
C SER A 20 5.86 -0.74 -7.86
N ILE A 21 5.37 -0.12 -8.93
CA ILE A 21 4.80 1.24 -8.90
C ILE A 21 3.54 1.26 -8.03
N VAL A 22 2.64 0.29 -8.23
CA VAL A 22 1.41 0.20 -7.42
C VAL A 22 1.75 -0.10 -5.95
N GLY A 23 2.72 -0.99 -5.69
CA GLY A 23 3.23 -1.23 -4.33
C GLY A 23 3.88 0.01 -3.70
N GLY A 24 4.62 0.80 -4.48
CA GLY A 24 5.20 2.07 -4.07
C GLY A 24 4.15 3.09 -3.67
N TRP A 25 3.07 3.20 -4.45
CA TRP A 25 1.92 4.07 -4.14
C TRP A 25 1.18 3.62 -2.87
N GLY A 26 1.08 2.31 -2.64
CA GLY A 26 0.55 1.76 -1.39
C GLY A 26 1.37 2.17 -0.17
N ASN A 27 2.69 2.07 -0.25
CA ASN A 27 3.57 2.37 0.88
C ASN A 27 3.80 3.87 1.09
N LEU A 28 3.66 4.69 0.05
CA LEU A 28 3.57 6.14 0.14
C LEU A 28 2.45 6.58 1.11
N GLY A 29 1.34 5.83 1.17
CA GLY A 29 0.23 6.10 2.06
C GLY A 29 0.63 6.23 3.53
N GLY A 30 1.64 5.49 3.98
CA GLY A 30 2.20 5.62 5.33
C GLY A 30 2.80 7.01 5.58
N GLY A 31 3.59 7.53 4.63
CA GLY A 31 4.17 8.87 4.72
C GLY A 31 3.13 9.98 4.63
N VAL A 32 2.16 9.85 3.72
CA VAL A 32 1.03 10.80 3.60
C VAL A 32 0.21 10.83 4.89
N THR A 33 -0.03 9.68 5.51
CA THR A 33 -0.77 9.58 6.78
C THR A 33 -0.07 10.36 7.88
N GLN A 34 1.26 10.29 8.00
CA GLN A 34 2.02 11.02 9.01
C GLN A 34 1.84 12.54 8.87
N ILE A 35 1.88 13.08 7.64
CA ILE A 35 1.67 14.50 7.37
C ILE A 35 0.21 14.90 7.58
N VAL A 36 -0.72 14.21 6.91
CA VAL A 36 -2.14 14.58 6.86
C VAL A 36 -2.79 14.42 8.24
N MET A 37 -2.56 13.29 8.92
CA MET A 37 -3.16 13.05 10.23
C MET A 37 -2.44 13.86 11.31
N GLY A 38 -1.11 13.82 11.34
CA GLY A 38 -0.31 14.39 12.42
C GLY A 38 -0.18 15.91 12.34
N SER A 39 0.05 16.47 11.15
CA SER A 39 0.37 17.89 10.98
C SER A 39 -0.81 18.75 10.50
N ALA A 40 -1.85 18.16 9.89
CA ALA A 40 -3.00 18.91 9.38
C ALA A 40 -4.30 18.64 10.15
N LEU A 41 -4.79 17.40 10.14
CA LEU A 41 -6.10 17.06 10.70
C LEU A 41 -6.13 17.14 12.23
N PHE A 42 -5.12 16.61 12.92
CA PHE A 42 -5.11 16.60 14.37
C PHE A 42 -5.09 18.02 15.00
N PRO A 43 -4.23 18.97 14.54
CA PRO A 43 -4.31 20.36 15.01
C PRO A 43 -5.65 21.03 14.67
N LEU A 44 -6.19 20.80 13.47
CA LEU A 44 -7.49 21.35 13.06
C LEU A 44 -8.61 20.90 14.00
N PHE A 45 -8.73 19.60 14.26
CA PHE A 45 -9.76 19.08 15.15
C PHE A 45 -9.54 19.48 16.62
N LYS A 46 -8.29 19.67 17.06
CA LYS A 46 -8.01 20.25 18.39
C LYS A 46 -8.59 21.65 18.54
N ILE A 47 -8.52 22.49 17.51
CA ILE A 47 -9.12 23.84 17.51
C ILE A 47 -10.64 23.73 17.51
N ILE A 48 -11.21 22.85 16.68
CA ILE A 48 -12.67 22.65 16.59
C ILE A 48 -13.25 22.16 17.94
N PHE A 49 -12.54 21.28 18.64
CA PHE A 49 -12.94 20.76 19.95
C PHE A 49 -12.32 21.50 21.14
N ALA A 50 -11.86 22.74 20.97
CA ALA A 50 -11.17 23.48 22.03
C ALA A 50 -12.01 23.67 23.31
N ASN A 51 -13.34 23.70 23.19
CA ASN A 51 -14.28 23.87 24.32
C ASN A 51 -14.65 22.54 25.01
N ASN A 52 -14.07 21.42 24.60
CA ASN A 52 -14.37 20.10 25.15
C ASN A 52 -13.46 19.82 26.37
N GLU A 53 -13.89 18.99 27.32
CA GLU A 53 -13.08 18.66 28.51
C GLU A 53 -11.73 18.02 28.15
N ASN A 54 -11.69 17.27 27.04
CA ASN A 54 -10.46 16.69 26.50
C ASN A 54 -10.36 16.88 24.98
N PRO A 55 -9.86 18.05 24.51
CA PRO A 55 -9.76 18.38 23.08
C PRO A 55 -8.89 17.40 22.30
N ALA A 56 -7.83 16.86 22.93
CA ALA A 56 -6.91 15.94 22.29
C ALA A 56 -7.55 14.57 22.01
N ALA A 57 -8.31 14.03 22.97
CA ALA A 57 -9.00 12.76 22.81
C ALA A 57 -10.13 12.85 21.78
N ALA A 58 -10.89 13.94 21.77
CA ALA A 58 -11.94 14.19 20.79
C ALA A 58 -11.36 14.34 19.37
N ALA A 59 -10.25 15.08 19.22
CA ALA A 59 -9.56 15.24 17.96
C ALA A 59 -9.06 13.91 17.39
N TRP A 60 -8.36 13.10 18.18
CA TRP A 60 -7.81 11.81 17.73
C TRP A 60 -8.90 10.86 17.20
N ARG A 61 -10.03 10.75 17.91
CA ARG A 61 -11.16 9.90 17.48
C ARG A 61 -11.76 10.35 16.15
N THR A 62 -11.88 11.67 15.96
CA THR A 62 -12.51 12.26 14.77
C THR A 62 -11.58 12.21 13.56
N VAL A 63 -10.27 12.38 13.76
CA VAL A 63 -9.25 12.27 12.71
C VAL A 63 -9.29 10.92 12.00
N CYS A 64 -9.55 9.82 12.73
CA CYS A 64 -9.67 8.48 12.17
C CYS A 64 -10.91 8.27 11.27
N ILE A 65 -11.94 9.10 11.39
CA ILE A 65 -13.16 9.00 10.57
C ILE A 65 -12.90 9.45 9.14
N VAL A 66 -12.06 10.48 8.96
CA VAL A 66 -11.74 11.06 7.65
C VAL A 66 -11.19 10.01 6.66
N PRO A 67 -10.10 9.27 6.96
CA PRO A 67 -9.59 8.25 6.03
C PRO A 67 -10.58 7.10 5.82
N ALA A 68 -11.41 6.76 6.81
CA ALA A 68 -12.44 5.73 6.66
C ALA A 68 -13.49 6.14 5.60
N VAL A 69 -13.97 7.39 5.65
CA VAL A 69 -14.92 7.92 4.66
C VAL A 69 -14.28 7.99 3.27
N VAL A 70 -13.04 8.46 3.16
CA VAL A 70 -12.30 8.52 1.89
C VAL A 70 -12.13 7.11 1.31
N ALA A 71 -11.74 6.12 2.13
CA ALA A 71 -11.57 4.74 1.68
C ALA A 71 -12.89 4.12 1.20
N PHE A 72 -14.00 4.38 1.90
CA PHE A 72 -15.31 3.88 1.50
C PHE A 72 -15.79 4.50 0.19
N ALA A 73 -15.65 5.83 0.05
CA ALA A 73 -15.97 6.53 -1.19
C ALA A 73 -15.12 6.02 -2.36
N TRP A 74 -13.82 5.82 -2.15
CA TRP A 74 -12.93 5.28 -3.16
C TRP A 74 -13.30 3.84 -3.56
N GLY A 75 -13.68 3.01 -2.59
CA GLY A 75 -14.19 1.66 -2.86
C GLY A 75 -15.43 1.68 -3.76
N PHE A 76 -16.35 2.62 -3.54
CA PHE A 76 -17.53 2.78 -4.40
C PHE A 76 -17.16 3.20 -5.82
N ILE A 77 -16.22 4.14 -5.97
CA ILE A 77 -15.74 4.59 -7.29
C ILE A 77 -15.08 3.43 -8.05
N LEU A 78 -14.23 2.64 -7.39
CA LEU A 78 -13.57 1.49 -8.00
C LEU A 78 -14.57 0.45 -8.54
N MET A 79 -15.67 0.21 -7.84
CA MET A 79 -16.73 -0.70 -8.32
C MET A 79 -17.42 -0.24 -9.61
N LYS A 80 -17.33 1.05 -9.95
CA LYS A 80 -17.96 1.64 -11.15
C LYS A 80 -16.98 1.87 -12.29
N VAL A 81 -15.72 2.18 -11.98
CA VAL A 81 -14.72 2.63 -12.95
C VAL A 81 -13.71 1.53 -13.30
N SER A 82 -13.46 0.57 -12.42
CA SER A 82 -12.44 -0.46 -12.64
C SER A 82 -13.01 -1.67 -13.37
N ASP A 83 -12.24 -2.15 -14.35
CA ASP A 83 -12.43 -3.48 -14.94
C ASP A 83 -11.64 -4.54 -14.16
N ASP A 84 -12.12 -5.79 -14.19
CA ASP A 84 -11.47 -6.93 -13.51
C ASP A 84 -10.25 -7.47 -14.27
N CYS A 85 -10.29 -7.43 -15.61
CA CYS A 85 -9.21 -7.83 -16.50
C CYS A 85 -9.34 -7.13 -17.88
N PRO A 86 -8.35 -7.21 -18.78
CA PRO A 86 -8.42 -6.56 -20.09
C PRO A 86 -9.60 -7.01 -20.96
N LYS A 87 -10.17 -8.19 -20.70
CA LYS A 87 -11.35 -8.74 -21.38
C LYS A 87 -12.68 -8.33 -20.73
N GLY A 88 -12.65 -7.43 -19.74
CA GLY A 88 -13.81 -6.99 -18.97
C GLY A 88 -14.08 -7.81 -17.71
N ASN A 89 -15.28 -7.68 -17.16
CA ASN A 89 -15.60 -8.18 -15.82
C ASN A 89 -15.74 -9.70 -15.74
N TYR A 90 -15.21 -10.29 -14.67
CA TYR A 90 -15.22 -11.74 -14.42
C TYR A 90 -16.64 -12.30 -14.34
N SER A 91 -17.61 -11.51 -13.82
CA SER A 91 -19.02 -11.92 -13.76
C SER A 91 -19.62 -12.19 -15.16
N LYS A 92 -19.19 -11.44 -16.18
CA LYS A 92 -19.65 -11.64 -17.56
C LYS A 92 -18.92 -12.81 -18.22
N LEU A 93 -17.60 -12.90 -18.03
CA LEU A 93 -16.76 -13.97 -18.57
C LEU A 93 -17.10 -15.36 -18.03
N LYS A 94 -17.50 -15.45 -16.75
CA LYS A 94 -17.97 -16.71 -16.16
C LYS A 94 -19.33 -17.15 -16.71
N LYS A 95 -20.18 -16.20 -17.10
CA LYS A 95 -21.48 -16.48 -17.73
C LYS A 95 -21.37 -16.86 -19.21
N SER A 96 -20.38 -16.34 -19.93
CA SER A 96 -20.11 -16.71 -21.32
C SER A 96 -19.35 -18.03 -21.47
N GLY A 97 -18.79 -18.56 -20.37
CA GLY A 97 -18.00 -19.80 -20.38
C GLY A 97 -16.53 -19.61 -20.77
N ASP A 98 -16.08 -18.36 -20.98
CA ASP A 98 -14.72 -18.03 -21.42
C ASP A 98 -13.67 -18.07 -20.28
N MET A 99 -14.08 -18.46 -19.07
CA MET A 99 -13.21 -18.54 -17.89
C MET A 99 -13.32 -19.91 -17.22
N PRO A 100 -12.22 -20.69 -17.14
CA PRO A 100 -12.21 -21.95 -16.41
C PRO A 100 -12.37 -21.73 -14.91
N ASP A 101 -13.17 -22.58 -14.26
CA ASP A 101 -13.30 -22.58 -12.80
C ASP A 101 -12.04 -23.14 -12.16
N VAL A 102 -11.22 -22.23 -11.60
CA VAL A 102 -10.04 -22.59 -10.83
C VAL A 102 -10.42 -22.87 -9.37
N SER A 103 -10.08 -24.06 -8.89
CA SER A 103 -10.27 -24.40 -7.48
C SER A 103 -9.25 -23.68 -6.60
N ALA A 104 -9.74 -22.87 -5.66
CA ALA A 104 -8.90 -22.13 -4.72
C ALA A 104 -7.97 -23.05 -3.91
N SER A 105 -8.44 -24.26 -3.55
CA SER A 105 -7.64 -25.23 -2.79
C SER A 105 -6.50 -25.83 -3.64
N ALA A 106 -6.72 -26.00 -4.93
CA ALA A 106 -5.69 -26.49 -5.85
C ALA A 106 -4.60 -25.43 -6.07
N SER A 107 -4.99 -24.17 -6.31
CA SER A 107 -4.02 -23.06 -6.42
C SER A 107 -3.24 -22.83 -5.14
N PHE A 108 -3.91 -22.92 -3.98
CA PHE A 108 -3.24 -22.81 -2.68
C PHE A 108 -2.23 -23.94 -2.46
N ARG A 109 -2.61 -25.19 -2.73
CA ARG A 109 -1.72 -26.35 -2.60
C ARG A 109 -0.50 -26.22 -3.51
N SER A 110 -0.69 -25.79 -4.75
CA SER A 110 0.40 -25.56 -5.70
C SER A 110 1.38 -24.49 -5.21
N GLY A 111 0.85 -23.36 -4.70
CA GLY A 111 1.68 -22.30 -4.14
C GLY A 111 2.46 -22.74 -2.90
N ALA A 112 1.81 -23.46 -1.98
CA ALA A 112 2.41 -23.94 -0.73
C ALA A 112 3.47 -25.03 -0.94
N MET A 113 3.33 -25.86 -1.98
CA MET A 113 4.29 -26.90 -2.32
C MET A 113 5.53 -26.37 -3.08
N ASN A 114 5.50 -25.12 -3.54
CA ASN A 114 6.62 -24.53 -4.27
C ASN A 114 7.63 -23.90 -3.30
N LEU A 115 8.87 -24.38 -3.31
CA LEU A 115 9.95 -23.89 -2.45
C LEU A 115 10.27 -22.40 -2.70
N ASN A 116 10.18 -21.94 -3.96
CA ASN A 116 10.44 -20.55 -4.30
C ASN A 116 9.46 -19.59 -3.61
N THR A 117 8.21 -20.03 -3.40
CA THR A 117 7.21 -19.27 -2.64
C THR A 117 7.70 -18.98 -1.23
N TRP A 118 8.28 -19.96 -0.55
CA TRP A 118 8.74 -19.81 0.83
C TRP A 118 9.98 -18.94 0.95
N ILE A 119 10.92 -19.05 0.00
CA ILE A 119 12.10 -18.18 -0.05
C ILE A 119 11.67 -16.72 -0.23
N LEU A 120 10.78 -16.45 -1.19
CA LEU A 120 10.25 -15.11 -1.43
C LEU A 120 9.41 -14.60 -0.25
N PHE A 121 8.64 -15.48 0.39
CA PHE A 121 7.83 -15.15 1.56
C PHE A 121 8.71 -14.69 2.73
N LEU A 122 9.77 -15.42 3.06
CA LEU A 122 10.69 -15.06 4.14
C LEU A 122 11.43 -13.75 3.84
N GLN A 123 11.95 -13.61 2.61
CA GLN A 123 12.60 -12.38 2.19
C GLN A 123 11.66 -11.18 2.29
N TYR A 124 10.43 -11.31 1.79
CA TYR A 124 9.41 -10.27 1.87
C TYR A 124 9.07 -9.93 3.32
N GLY A 125 8.87 -10.93 4.17
CA GLY A 125 8.58 -10.75 5.59
C GLY A 125 9.67 -9.96 6.32
N CYS A 126 10.94 -10.29 6.07
CA CYS A 126 12.08 -9.58 6.65
C CYS A 126 12.15 -8.12 6.17
N CYS A 127 12.08 -7.87 4.86
CA CYS A 127 12.17 -6.52 4.30
C CYS A 127 11.00 -5.64 4.74
N PHE A 128 9.76 -6.15 4.60
CA PHE A 128 8.57 -5.39 4.94
C PHE A 128 8.42 -5.18 6.46
N GLY A 129 8.85 -6.14 7.29
CA GLY A 129 8.83 -6.00 8.74
C GLY A 129 9.72 -4.87 9.25
N VAL A 130 10.93 -4.73 8.69
CA VAL A 130 11.83 -3.61 8.99
C VAL A 130 11.21 -2.28 8.55
N GLU A 131 10.64 -2.26 7.34
CA GLU A 131 9.96 -1.07 6.82
C GLU A 131 8.78 -0.63 7.69
N LEU A 132 7.96 -1.56 8.17
CA LEU A 132 6.83 -1.26 9.05
C LEU A 132 7.31 -0.71 10.40
N THR A 133 8.37 -1.29 10.96
CA THR A 133 8.96 -0.81 12.22
C THR A 133 9.49 0.61 12.07
N MET A 134 10.16 0.92 10.97
CA MET A 134 10.61 2.28 10.68
C MET A 134 9.44 3.26 10.55
N ASN A 135 8.40 2.92 9.79
CA ASN A 135 7.23 3.80 9.64
C ASN A 135 6.51 4.10 10.96
N ASN A 136 6.48 3.14 11.89
CA ASN A 136 5.82 3.30 13.18
C ASN A 136 6.66 4.08 14.20
N LEU A 137 7.98 3.87 14.22
CA LEU A 137 8.86 4.43 15.25
C LEU A 137 9.60 5.69 14.82
N ALA A 138 9.71 5.98 13.51
CA ALA A 138 10.52 7.09 13.03
C ALA A 138 10.09 8.45 13.60
N ALA A 139 8.79 8.75 13.60
CA ALA A 139 8.29 10.03 14.11
C ALA A 139 8.58 10.20 15.62
N SER A 140 8.31 9.18 16.42
CA SER A 140 8.60 9.20 17.86
C SER A 140 10.10 9.31 18.13
N TYR A 141 10.93 8.57 17.39
CA TYR A 141 12.39 8.62 17.54
C TYR A 141 12.96 10.02 17.27
N PHE A 142 12.50 10.69 16.21
CA PHE A 142 12.96 12.07 15.93
C PHE A 142 12.45 13.07 16.97
N SER A 143 11.25 12.89 17.50
CA SER A 143 10.70 13.75 18.56
C SER A 143 11.45 13.57 19.88
N GLU A 144 11.69 12.34 20.32
CA GLU A 144 12.27 12.04 21.63
C GLU A 144 13.78 12.28 21.67
N LYS A 145 14.51 11.87 20.63
CA LYS A 145 15.98 11.92 20.65
C LYS A 145 16.56 13.26 20.21
N TYR A 146 15.89 13.95 19.29
CA TYR A 146 16.36 15.23 18.76
C TYR A 146 15.55 16.42 19.27
N GLY A 147 14.54 16.19 20.11
CA GLY A 147 13.64 17.25 20.61
C GLY A 147 12.86 17.95 19.50
N ALA A 148 12.74 17.32 18.33
CA ALA A 148 12.06 17.91 17.19
C ALA A 148 10.56 18.08 17.51
N LYS A 149 9.98 19.20 17.10
CA LYS A 149 8.53 19.38 17.17
C LYS A 149 7.84 18.30 16.34
N THR A 150 6.66 17.87 16.78
CA THR A 150 5.89 16.77 16.19
C THR A 150 5.70 16.94 14.67
N GLU A 151 5.53 18.17 14.20
CA GLU A 151 5.37 18.48 12.78
C GLU A 151 6.65 18.21 11.98
N VAL A 152 7.82 18.61 12.50
CA VAL A 152 9.11 18.39 11.84
C VAL A 152 9.49 16.91 11.87
N ALA A 153 9.23 16.23 12.99
CA ALA A 153 9.46 14.80 13.12
C ALA A 153 8.58 13.99 12.15
N ALA A 154 7.30 14.34 12.02
CA ALA A 154 6.38 13.74 11.06
C ALA A 154 6.81 14.01 9.60
N ALA A 155 7.26 15.22 9.29
CA ALA A 155 7.77 15.57 7.97
C ALA A 155 9.00 14.73 7.60
N ILE A 156 9.98 14.59 8.50
CA ILE A 156 11.18 13.76 8.26
C ILE A 156 10.80 12.28 8.12
N ALA A 157 9.95 11.75 9.00
CA ALA A 157 9.46 10.38 8.92
C ALA A 157 8.71 10.11 7.61
N SER A 158 7.97 11.09 7.10
CA SER A 158 7.23 10.94 5.83
C SER A 158 8.14 10.72 4.63
N ILE A 159 9.35 11.30 4.61
CA ILE A 159 10.31 11.17 3.49
C ILE A 159 10.63 9.69 3.23
N PHE A 160 10.72 8.88 4.28
CA PHE A 160 10.93 7.44 4.16
C PHE A 160 9.77 6.76 3.40
N GLY A 161 8.53 7.15 3.69
CA GLY A 161 7.35 6.70 2.95
C GLY A 161 7.36 7.16 1.49
N TRP A 162 7.75 8.40 1.21
CA TRP A 162 7.82 8.95 -0.15
C TRP A 162 8.91 8.30 -1.01
N MET A 163 10.05 7.93 -0.41
CA MET A 163 11.14 7.23 -1.10
C MET A 163 10.67 5.93 -1.75
N ASN A 164 9.70 5.24 -1.14
CA ASN A 164 9.18 3.98 -1.66
C ASN A 164 8.61 4.08 -3.06
N LEU A 165 8.17 5.26 -3.49
CA LEU A 165 7.72 5.47 -4.85
C LEU A 165 8.82 5.18 -5.86
N PHE A 166 9.98 5.77 -5.62
CA PHE A 166 11.13 5.68 -6.52
C PHE A 166 11.88 4.37 -6.32
N ALA A 167 12.17 4.01 -5.07
CA ALA A 167 12.94 2.81 -4.75
C ALA A 167 12.24 1.53 -5.25
N ARG A 168 10.91 1.42 -5.05
CA ARG A 168 10.16 0.28 -5.59
C ARG A 168 10.02 0.35 -7.10
N GLY A 169 9.69 1.52 -7.65
CA GLY A 169 9.61 1.72 -9.10
C GLY A 169 10.89 1.24 -9.82
N LEU A 170 12.05 1.70 -9.35
CA LEU A 170 13.36 1.30 -9.86
C LEU A 170 13.65 -0.19 -9.68
N GLY A 171 13.26 -0.77 -8.54
CA GLY A 171 13.41 -2.21 -8.29
C GLY A 171 12.60 -3.07 -9.28
N GLY A 172 11.35 -2.70 -9.55
CA GLY A 172 10.52 -3.39 -10.53
C GLY A 172 11.03 -3.23 -11.96
N PHE A 173 11.47 -2.03 -12.34
CA PHE A 173 12.09 -1.78 -13.64
C PHE A 173 13.37 -2.62 -13.83
N SER A 174 14.21 -2.68 -12.79
CA SER A 174 15.43 -3.49 -12.82
C SER A 174 15.10 -4.98 -12.92
N SER A 175 14.06 -5.44 -12.23
CA SER A 175 13.57 -6.82 -12.31
C SER A 175 13.10 -7.19 -13.71
N ASP A 176 12.31 -6.33 -14.36
CA ASP A 176 11.82 -6.57 -15.72
C ASP A 176 12.98 -6.61 -16.73
N LYS A 177 13.94 -5.68 -16.61
CA LYS A 177 15.13 -5.64 -17.47
C LYS A 177 16.06 -6.85 -17.28
N MET A 178 16.14 -7.38 -16.06
CA MET A 178 16.86 -8.63 -15.80
C MET A 178 16.11 -9.83 -16.38
N ASN A 179 14.78 -9.84 -16.27
CA ASN A 179 13.95 -10.90 -16.86
C ASN A 179 14.03 -10.91 -18.40
N GLU A 180 14.15 -9.76 -19.06
CA GLU A 180 14.39 -9.69 -20.51
C GLU A 180 15.74 -10.31 -20.92
N LYS A 181 16.76 -10.20 -20.07
CA LYS A 181 18.13 -10.69 -20.37
C LYS A 181 18.39 -12.13 -19.97
N LEU A 182 17.75 -12.59 -18.89
CA LEU A 182 18.02 -13.87 -18.23
C LEU A 182 16.80 -14.81 -18.23
N GLY A 183 15.62 -14.29 -18.53
CA GLY A 183 14.42 -15.09 -18.72
C GLY A 183 14.45 -15.72 -20.09
N GLU A 184 14.43 -17.04 -20.13
CA GLU A 184 14.22 -17.82 -21.35
C GLU A 184 12.85 -17.51 -21.99
#